data_AF-A0A952E044-F1
#
_entry.id   AF-A0A952E044-F1
#
_cell.length_a   1.000
_cell.length_b   1.000
_cell.length_c   1.000
_cell.angle_alpha   90.00
_cell.angle_beta   90.00
_cell.angle_gamma   90.00
#
_symmetry.space_group_name_H-M   'P 1'
#
loop_
_entity.id
_entity.type
_entity.pdbx_description
1 polymer ?
#
loop_
_entity_poly.entity_id
_entity_poly.type
_entity_poly.pdbx_seq_one_letter_code
_entity_poly.pdbx_strand_id
1 'polypeptide(L)'
;MTGLAYLLMCFLYFVCVGLDVAMFFLQIRLILLWRTFNWLVPFDNAGKTLVNAVTTKVSQFFKTQYPLSERGKLIVALIVFAITRVILGTILKTT
;
A
#
# COMPACT_ATOMS: atom_id res chain seq x y z
N MET A 1 -8.38 -13.60 -28.26
CA MET A 1 -8.55 -12.70 -27.12
C MET A 1 -9.12 -11.38 -27.63
N THR A 2 -10.27 -10.95 -27.14
CA THR A 2 -10.93 -9.70 -27.60
C THR A 2 -10.18 -8.47 -27.07
N GLY A 3 -10.22 -7.34 -27.78
CA GLY A 3 -9.55 -6.10 -27.35
C GLY A 3 -9.99 -5.62 -25.95
N LEU A 4 -11.19 -5.99 -25.54
CA LEU A 4 -11.74 -5.71 -24.21
C LEU A 4 -10.99 -6.45 -23.09
N ALA A 5 -10.54 -7.69 -23.35
CA ALA A 5 -9.72 -8.46 -22.40
C ALA A 5 -8.32 -7.83 -22.21
N TYR A 6 -7.73 -7.29 -23.27
CA TYR A 6 -6.45 -6.58 -23.20
C TYR A 6 -6.54 -5.28 -22.39
N LEU A 7 -7.59 -4.49 -22.60
CA LEU A 7 -7.82 -3.28 -21.81
C LEU A 7 -8.00 -3.59 -20.32
N LEU A 8 -8.72 -4.66 -20.00
CA LEU A 8 -8.92 -5.11 -18.62
C LEU A 8 -7.62 -5.60 -17.98
N MET A 9 -6.79 -6.36 -18.70
CA MET A 9 -5.44 -6.76 -18.29
C MET A 9 -4.54 -5.55 -18.00
N CYS A 10 -4.52 -4.56 -18.91
CA CYS A 10 -3.74 -3.33 -18.72
C CYS A 10 -4.20 -2.53 -17.50
N PHE A 11 -5.52 -2.44 -17.28
CA PHE A 11 -6.06 -1.78 -16.09
C PHE A 11 -5.66 -2.49 -14.80
N LEU A 12 -5.81 -3.81 -14.73
CA LEU A 12 -5.39 -4.62 -13.58
C LEU A 12 -3.89 -4.49 -13.32
N TYR A 13 -3.07 -4.48 -14.37
CA TYR A 13 -1.64 -4.25 -14.24
C TYR A 13 -1.32 -2.88 -13.65
N PHE A 14 -2.00 -1.83 -14.12
CA PHE A 14 -1.83 -0.48 -13.58
C PHE A 14 -2.20 -0.39 -12.09
N VAL A 15 -3.26 -1.09 -11.68
CA VAL A 15 -3.65 -1.22 -10.25
C VAL A 15 -2.56 -1.92 -9.45
N CYS A 16 -1.97 -3.01 -9.97
CA CYS A 16 -0.84 -3.69 -9.32
C CYS A 16 0.36 -2.75 -9.12
N VAL A 17 0.74 -1.99 -10.14
CA VAL A 17 1.83 -1.01 -10.06
C VAL A 17 1.50 0.07 -9.01
N GLY A 18 0.26 0.57 -8.99
CA GLY A 18 -0.19 1.52 -7.98
C GLY A 18 -0.10 0.98 -6.55
N LEU A 19 -0.46 -0.29 -6.33
CA LEU A 19 -0.30 -0.97 -5.05
C LEU A 19 1.17 -1.09 -4.64
N ASP A 20 2.07 -1.39 -5.57
CA ASP A 20 3.51 -1.47 -5.33
C ASP A 20 4.10 -0.11 -4.93
N VAL A 21 3.71 0.95 -5.63
CA VAL A 21 4.11 2.32 -5.29
C VAL A 21 3.60 2.71 -3.90
N ALA A 22 2.35 2.37 -3.57
CA ALA A 22 1.80 2.61 -2.24
C ALA A 22 2.56 1.84 -1.14
N MET A 23 2.89 0.57 -1.39
CA MET A 23 3.71 -0.24 -0.47
C MET A 23 5.11 0.36 -0.28
N PHE A 24 5.72 0.88 -1.34
CA PHE A 24 7.02 1.55 -1.25
C PHE A 24 6.98 2.76 -0.31
N PHE A 25 5.98 3.65 -0.44
CA PHE A 25 5.84 4.80 0.47
C PHE A 25 5.55 4.38 1.92
N LEU A 26 4.74 3.34 2.13
CA LEU A 26 4.49 2.79 3.46
C LEU A 26 5.78 2.23 4.10
N GLN A 27 6.62 1.55 3.32
CA GLN A 27 7.91 1.04 3.78
C GLN A 27 8.89 2.18 4.12
N ILE A 28 8.97 3.22 3.29
CA ILE A 28 9.79 4.40 3.59
C ILE A 28 9.42 5.01 4.94
N ARG A 29 8.13 5.20 5.19
CA ARG A 29 7.66 5.78 6.46
C ARG A 29 7.94 4.87 7.64
N LEU A 30 7.80 3.55 7.47
CA LEU A 30 8.17 2.56 8.47
C LEU A 30 9.67 2.64 8.82
N ILE A 31 10.54 2.71 7.80
CA ILE A 31 12.00 2.82 7.96
C ILE A 31 12.35 4.12 8.69
N LEU A 32 11.76 5.26 8.30
CA LEU A 32 11.97 6.54 8.97
C LEU A 32 11.54 6.53 10.44
N LEU A 33 10.49 5.77 10.77
CA LEU A 33 10.01 5.58 12.15
C LEU A 33 10.95 4.74 13.03
N TRP A 34 11.86 3.98 12.40
CA TRP A 34 12.90 3.22 13.09
C TRP A 34 14.21 3.98 13.13
N ARG A 35 14.58 4.64 12.03
CA ARG A 35 15.79 5.44 11.91
C ARG A 35 15.57 6.57 10.92
N THR A 36 15.71 7.80 11.40
CA THR A 36 15.59 8.98 10.55
C THR A 36 16.76 9.05 9.58
N PHE A 37 16.45 8.97 8.30
CA PHE A 37 17.40 9.19 7.20
C PHE A 37 16.98 10.44 6.45
N ASN A 38 17.74 11.53 6.57
CA ASN A 38 17.40 12.83 5.98
C ASN A 38 17.16 12.78 4.46
N TRP A 39 17.79 11.83 3.77
CA TRP A 39 17.59 11.61 2.33
C TRP A 39 16.22 11.02 1.97
N LEU A 40 15.59 10.26 2.88
CA LEU A 40 14.27 9.65 2.67
C LEU A 40 13.10 10.56 3.08
N VAL A 41 13.36 11.62 3.84
CA VAL A 41 12.37 12.63 4.27
C VAL A 41 11.60 13.27 3.11
N PRO A 42 12.23 13.70 1.99
CA PRO A 42 11.46 14.25 0.86
C PRO A 42 10.51 13.22 0.22
N PHE A 43 10.91 11.95 0.16
CA PHE A 43 10.05 10.87 -0.34
C PHE A 43 8.87 10.58 0.60
N ASP A 44 9.11 10.59 1.91
CA ASP A 44 8.04 10.47 2.90
C ASP A 44 7.06 11.64 2.81
N ASN A 45 7.55 12.87 2.67
CA ASN A 45 6.69 14.04 2.49
C ASN A 45 5.85 13.95 1.21
N ALA A 46 6.42 13.47 0.11
CA ALA A 46 5.67 13.25 -1.14
C ALA A 46 4.57 12.18 -0.97
N GLY A 47 4.87 11.09 -0.26
CA GLY A 47 3.92 10.01 0.02
C GLY A 47 2.98 10.25 1.21
N LYS A 48 3.18 11.32 1.97
CA LYS A 48 2.55 11.54 3.29
C LYS A 48 1.03 11.49 3.24
N THR A 49 0.43 12.12 2.25
CA THR A 49 -1.03 12.15 2.05
C THR A 49 -1.58 10.74 1.82
N LEU A 50 -0.92 9.96 0.97
CA LEU A 50 -1.32 8.59 0.65
C LEU A 50 -1.19 7.69 1.88
N VAL A 51 -0.04 7.75 2.57
CA VAL A 51 0.18 6.95 3.78
C VAL A 51 -0.77 7.34 4.91
N ASN A 52 -1.06 8.64 5.10
CA ASN A 52 -2.04 9.10 6.08
C ASN A 52 -3.45 8.63 5.75
N ALA A 53 -3.86 8.69 4.48
CA ALA A 53 -5.18 8.19 4.06
C ALA A 53 -5.32 6.70 4.36
N VAL A 54 -4.31 5.89 4.02
CA VAL A 54 -4.30 4.45 4.27
C VAL A 54 -4.33 4.14 5.77
N THR A 55 -3.44 4.77 6.56
CA THR A 55 -3.38 4.53 8.02
C THR A 55 -4.63 5.00 8.76
N THR A 56 -5.29 6.05 8.28
CA THR A 56 -6.58 6.52 8.82
C THR A 56 -7.69 5.52 8.52
N LYS A 57 -7.74 4.95 7.30
CA LYS A 57 -8.69 3.89 6.96
C LYS A 57 -8.46 2.63 7.80
N VAL A 58 -7.21 2.23 8.00
CA VAL A 58 -6.86 1.12 8.91
C VAL A 58 -7.31 1.42 10.34
N SER A 59 -7.08 2.64 10.83
CA SER A 59 -7.53 3.06 12.16
C SER A 59 -9.05 3.12 12.31
N GLN A 60 -9.79 3.42 11.24
CA GLN A 60 -11.25 3.40 11.23
C GLN A 60 -11.81 1.97 11.21
N PHE A 61 -11.14 1.07 10.48
CA PHE A 61 -11.53 -0.34 10.39
C PHE A 61 -11.25 -1.09 11.70
N PHE A 62 -10.10 -0.82 12.31
CA PHE A 62 -9.73 -1.32 13.64
C PHE A 62 -10.09 -0.30 14.73
N LYS A 63 -11.37 0.09 14.81
CA LYS A 63 -11.93 0.77 16.00
C LYS A 63 -12.00 -0.20 17.18
N THR A 64 -10.84 -0.63 17.69
CA THR A 64 -10.70 -1.46 18.88
C THR A 64 -10.32 -0.59 20.09
N GLN A 65 -10.71 -1.03 21.30
CA GLN A 65 -10.47 -0.35 22.58
C GLN A 65 -8.99 -0.01 22.86
N TYR A 66 -8.05 -0.64 22.15
CA TYR A 66 -6.62 -0.38 22.25
C TYR A 66 -6.12 0.23 20.93
N PRO A 67 -5.80 1.54 20.88
CA PRO A 67 -5.29 2.16 19.67
C PRO A 67 -3.96 1.51 19.28
N LEU A 68 -3.91 0.91 18.09
CA LEU A 68 -2.69 0.39 17.49
C LEU A 68 -1.61 1.49 17.42
N SER A 69 -0.38 1.15 17.81
CA SER A 69 0.80 2.02 17.61
C SER A 69 0.94 2.38 16.13
N GLU A 70 1.50 3.55 15.80
CA GLU A 70 1.71 3.98 14.41
C GLU A 70 2.48 2.92 13.58
N ARG A 71 3.44 2.24 14.20
CA ARG A 71 4.17 1.11 13.59
C ARG A 71 3.24 -0.04 13.23
N GLY A 72 2.32 -0.39 14.13
CA GLY A 72 1.34 -1.45 13.91
C GLY A 72 0.36 -1.11 12.79
N LYS A 73 -0.10 0.15 12.70
CA LYS A 73 -0.98 0.60 11.61
C LYS A 73 -0.30 0.48 10.24
N LEU A 74 0.99 0.84 10.16
CA LEU A 74 1.77 0.71 8.93
C LEU A 74 2.01 -0.75 8.54
N ILE A 75 2.32 -1.64 9.50
CA ILE A 75 2.50 -3.07 9.24
C ILE A 75 1.19 -3.71 8.76
N VAL A 76 0.06 -3.41 9.41
CA VAL A 76 -1.25 -3.92 9.00
C VAL A 76 -1.61 -3.42 7.60
N ALA A 77 -1.36 -2.13 7.30
CA ALA A 77 -1.54 -1.58 5.96
C ALA A 77 -0.70 -2.34 4.91
N LEU A 78 0.58 -2.59 5.19
CA LEU A 78 1.46 -3.33 4.31
C LEU A 78 0.97 -4.77 4.06
N ILE A 79 0.54 -5.47 5.12
CA ILE A 79 0.00 -6.83 5.00
C ILE A 79 -1.24 -6.84 4.12
N VAL A 80 -2.18 -5.91 4.34
CA VAL A 80 -3.41 -5.80 3.53
C VAL A 80 -3.06 -5.55 2.06
N PHE A 81 -2.19 -4.58 1.77
CA PHE A 81 -1.76 -4.29 0.41
C PHE A 81 -1.05 -5.47 -0.26
N ALA A 82 -0.21 -6.20 0.49
CA ALA A 82 0.47 -7.39 0.00
C ALA A 82 -0.52 -8.52 -0.35
N ILE A 83 -1.50 -8.77 0.52
CA ILE A 83 -2.57 -9.75 0.25
C ILE A 83 -3.37 -9.34 -1.00
N THR A 84 -3.78 -8.08 -1.10
CA THR A 84 -4.49 -7.57 -2.29
C THR A 84 -3.68 -7.75 -3.56
N ARG A 85 -2.37 -7.46 -3.54
CA ARG A 85 -1.48 -7.68 -4.68
C ARG A 85 -1.36 -9.15 -5.05
N VAL A 86 -1.22 -10.06 -4.08
CA VAL A 86 -1.13 -11.51 -4.33
C VAL A 86 -2.42 -12.01 -4.98
N ILE A 87 -3.58 -11.57 -4.49
CA ILE A 87 -4.88 -11.92 -5.08
C ILE A 87 -4.97 -11.40 -6.52
N LEU A 88 -4.68 -10.12 -6.76
CA LEU A 88 -4.71 -9.53 -8.11
C LEU A 88 -3.72 -10.23 -9.06
N GLY A 89 -2.51 -10.50 -8.59
CA GLY A 89 -1.48 -11.18 -9.36
C GLY A 89 -1.85 -12.62 -9.70
N THR A 90 -2.53 -13.31 -8.79
CA THR A 90 -3.06 -14.66 -9.05
C THR A 90 -4.12 -14.60 -10.14
N ILE A 91 -5.07 -13.65 -10.05
CA ILE A 91 -6.13 -13.46 -11.06
C ILE A 91 -5.51 -13.17 -12.44
N LEU A 92 -4.55 -12.24 -12.52
CA LEU A 92 -3.83 -11.91 -13.75
C LEU A 92 -3.08 -13.11 -14.35
N LYS A 93 -2.55 -14.01 -13.52
CA LYS A 93 -1.81 -15.20 -13.98
C LYS A 93 -2.74 -16.33 -14.44
N THR A 94 -3.95 -16.42 -13.89
CA THR A 94 -4.96 -17.42 -14.26
C THR A 94 -5.84 -17.04 -15.46
N THR A 95 -5.79 -15.79 -15.91
CA THR A 95 -6.57 -15.27 -17.05
C THR A 95 -5.69 -15.21 -18.30
#